data_AF-A0A800DGF4-F1
#
_entry.id   AF-A0A800DGF4-F1
#
_cell.length_a   1.000
_cell.length_b   1.000
_cell.length_c   1.000
_cell.angle_alpha   90.00
_cell.angle_beta   90.00
_cell.angle_gamma   90.00
#
_symmetry.space_group_name_H-M   'P 1'
#
loop_
_entity.id
_entity.type
_entity.pdbx_description
1 polymer ?
#
loop_
_entity_poly.entity_id
_entity_poly.type
_entity_poly.pdbx_seq_one_letter_code
_entity_poly.pdbx_strand_id
1 'polypeptide(L)'
;PGEEDFGIVMVEAQAAGKPVVAYGRGGATEIVRHGETGVLFHRQDVGALCEAILEMERGNFDPLTIRRNAERFSRERFREEFSSFLLRLLNLPLGALPAGRKHC
;
A
#
# COMPACT_ATOMS: atom_id res chain seq x y z
N PRO A 1 -15.41 -5.61 13.18
CA PRO A 1 -14.11 -5.62 12.47
C PRO A 1 -13.91 -4.25 11.81
N GLY A 2 -12.82 -3.55 12.14
CA GLY A 2 -12.52 -2.23 11.56
C GLY A 2 -12.16 -2.38 10.09
N GLU A 3 -13.06 -1.97 9.21
CA GLU A 3 -12.77 -1.78 7.80
C GLU A 3 -11.87 -0.54 7.74
N GLU A 4 -10.57 -0.75 7.54
CA GLU A 4 -9.63 0.36 7.40
C GLU A 4 -9.70 0.84 5.94
N ASP A 5 -10.63 1.74 5.66
CA ASP A 5 -11.03 2.13 4.29
C ASP A 5 -9.85 2.61 3.42
N PHE A 6 -8.84 3.21 4.03
CA PHE A 6 -7.67 3.74 3.32
C PHE A 6 -6.43 2.84 3.41
N GLY A 7 -6.44 1.84 4.30
CA GLY A 7 -5.33 0.91 4.50
C GLY A 7 -3.98 1.56 4.83
N ILE A 8 -3.97 2.77 5.39
CA ILE A 8 -2.75 3.54 5.62
C ILE A 8 -1.80 2.79 6.56
N VAL A 9 -2.31 2.15 7.62
CA VAL A 9 -1.48 1.37 8.54
C VAL A 9 -0.78 0.20 7.81
N MET A 10 -1.47 -0.44 6.86
CA MET A 10 -0.87 -1.52 6.06
C MET A 10 0.25 -0.98 5.16
N VAL A 11 0.05 0.21 4.57
CA VAL A 11 1.08 0.87 3.75
C VAL A 11 2.29 1.28 4.59
N GLU A 12 2.08 1.84 5.79
CA GLU A 12 3.14 2.23 6.72
C GLU A 12 3.97 1.03 7.20
N ALA A 13 3.30 -0.07 7.57
CA ALA A 13 3.96 -1.31 7.94
C ALA A 13 4.83 -1.84 6.79
N GLN A 14 4.31 -1.85 5.56
CA GLN A 14 5.07 -2.28 4.40
C GLN A 14 6.21 -1.30 4.06
N ALA A 15 6.04 0.02 4.25
CA ALA A 15 7.11 1.00 4.05
C ALA A 15 8.28 0.78 5.04
N ALA A 16 8.00 0.25 6.23
CA ALA A 16 8.97 -0.20 7.20
C ALA A 16 9.59 -1.58 6.87
N GLY A 17 9.23 -2.18 5.73
CA GLY A 17 9.72 -3.50 5.29
C GLY A 17 9.14 -4.66 6.10
N LYS A 18 7.92 -4.50 6.64
CA LYS A 18 7.26 -5.52 7.47
C LYS A 18 6.08 -6.15 6.73
N PRO A 19 6.00 -7.50 6.69
CA PRO A 19 4.83 -8.17 6.15
C PRO A 19 3.60 -7.90 7.03
N VAL A 20 2.41 -7.97 6.42
CA VAL A 20 1.13 -7.67 7.09
C VAL A 20 0.19 -8.87 7.00
N VAL A 21 -0.44 -9.27 8.10
CA VAL A 21 -1.62 -10.14 8.09
C VAL A 21 -2.86 -9.26 8.03
N ALA A 22 -3.66 -9.38 6.98
CA ALA A 22 -4.87 -8.56 6.81
C ALA A 22 -6.08 -9.39 6.37
N TYR A 23 -7.27 -8.92 6.73
CA TYR A 23 -8.51 -9.52 6.26
C TYR A 23 -8.66 -9.19 4.78
N GLY A 24 -8.74 -10.22 3.92
CA GLY A 24 -8.73 -10.10 2.46
C GLY A 24 -10.02 -9.55 1.86
N ARG A 25 -10.39 -8.32 2.26
CA ARG A 25 -11.47 -7.50 1.70
C ARG A 25 -11.03 -6.03 1.67
N GLY A 26 -11.70 -5.22 0.83
CA GLY A 26 -11.46 -3.78 0.74
C GLY A 26 -10.03 -3.44 0.31
N GLY A 27 -9.49 -2.33 0.83
CA GLY A 27 -8.14 -1.87 0.50
C GLY A 27 -7.02 -2.87 0.79
N ALA A 28 -7.24 -3.84 1.70
CA ALA A 28 -6.26 -4.88 2.00
C ALA A 28 -5.88 -5.72 0.78
N THR A 29 -6.83 -6.02 -0.11
CA THR A 29 -6.57 -6.81 -1.32
C THR A 29 -5.78 -6.05 -2.38
N GLU A 30 -5.75 -4.72 -2.29
CA GLU A 30 -5.00 -3.86 -3.21
C GLU A 30 -3.58 -3.60 -2.68
N ILE A 31 -3.45 -3.47 -1.36
CA ILE A 31 -2.21 -3.11 -0.67
C ILE A 31 -1.35 -4.33 -0.37
N VAL A 32 -1.92 -5.43 0.12
CA VAL A 32 -1.17 -6.64 0.52
C VAL A 32 -1.15 -7.63 -0.63
N ARG A 33 0.04 -8.04 -1.05
CA ARG A 33 0.24 -9.12 -2.01
C ARG A 33 0.49 -10.41 -1.25
N HIS A 34 -0.52 -11.27 -1.23
CA HIS A 34 -0.48 -12.55 -0.53
C HIS A 34 0.77 -13.37 -0.92
N GLY A 35 1.52 -13.84 0.08
CA GLY A 35 2.75 -14.62 -0.08
C GLY A 35 3.99 -13.80 -0.47
N GLU A 36 3.85 -12.52 -0.80
CA GLU A 36 4.98 -11.64 -1.20
C GLU A 36 5.19 -10.50 -0.21
N THR A 37 4.12 -9.82 0.20
CA THR A 37 4.20 -8.66 1.13
C THR A 37 3.38 -8.84 2.40
N GLY A 38 2.78 -10.01 2.57
CA GLY A 38 1.97 -10.36 3.72
C GLY A 38 1.08 -11.57 3.45
N VAL A 39 0.15 -11.81 4.37
CA VAL A 39 -0.83 -12.90 4.29
C VAL A 39 -2.23 -12.30 4.36
N LEU A 40 -3.15 -12.87 3.57
CA LEU A 40 -4.54 -12.47 3.50
C LEU A 40 -5.38 -13.62 3.99
N PHE A 41 -6.30 -13.35 4.91
CA PHE A 41 -7.25 -14.35 5.41
C PHE A 41 -8.68 -13.92 5.11
N HIS A 42 -9.57 -14.89 4.84
CA HIS A 42 -10.90 -14.59 4.29
C HIS A 42 -12.06 -14.97 5.21
N ARG A 43 -11.80 -15.66 6.32
CA ARG A 43 -12.78 -16.01 7.35
C ARG A 43 -12.55 -15.19 8.62
N GLN A 44 -13.60 -14.60 9.17
CA GLN A 44 -13.52 -13.80 10.41
C GLN A 44 -13.68 -14.69 11.64
N ASP A 45 -12.75 -15.61 11.82
CA ASP A 45 -12.67 -16.45 13.00
C ASP A 45 -11.22 -16.60 13.48
N VAL A 46 -11.07 -17.00 14.74
CA VAL A 46 -9.77 -17.13 15.39
C VAL A 46 -8.88 -18.14 14.68
N GLY A 47 -9.46 -19.24 14.18
CA GLY A 47 -8.72 -20.29 13.49
C GLY A 47 -8.03 -19.76 12.22
N ALA A 48 -8.79 -19.06 11.38
CA ALA A 48 -8.25 -18.47 10.15
C ALA A 48 -7.18 -17.41 10.41
N LEU A 49 -7.31 -16.62 11.48
CA LEU A 49 -6.28 -15.66 11.87
C LEU A 49 -5.01 -16.37 12.36
N CYS A 50 -5.15 -17.41 13.18
CA CYS A 50 -4.03 -18.21 13.65
C CYS A 50 -3.29 -18.89 12.48
N GLU A 51 -4.03 -19.45 11.53
CA GLU A 51 -3.47 -20.04 10.31
C GLU A 51 -2.65 -19.01 9.53
N ALA A 52 -3.18 -17.80 9.34
CA ALA A 52 -2.49 -16.73 8.62
C ALA A 52 -1.23 -16.23 9.33
N ILE A 53 -1.24 -16.16 10.67
CA ILE A 53 -0.04 -15.83 11.45
C ILE A 53 1.02 -16.91 11.29
N LEU A 54 0.65 -18.18 11.40
CA LEU A 54 1.56 -19.31 11.22
C LEU A 54 2.13 -19.38 9.80
N GLU A 55 1.33 -19.05 8.79
CA GLU A 55 1.78 -18.93 7.40
C GLU A 55 2.81 -17.80 7.28
N MET A 56 2.55 -16.63 7.87
CA MET A 56 3.49 -15.51 7.86
C MET A 56 4.80 -15.85 8.59
N GLU A 57 4.76 -16.58 9.71
CA GLU A 57 5.97 -16.99 10.43
C GLU A 57 6.84 -17.97 9.62
N ARG A 58 6.23 -18.80 8.77
CA ARG A 58 6.94 -19.76 7.89
C ARG A 58 7.40 -19.13 6.58
N GLY A 59 6.77 -18.04 6.17
CA GLY A 59 7.07 -17.35 4.92
C GLY A 59 8.43 -16.67 4.94
N ASN A 60 9.07 -16.59 3.77
CA ASN A 60 10.29 -15.82 3.59
C ASN A 60 9.96 -14.50 2.89
N PHE A 61 9.81 -13.45 3.68
CA PHE A 61 9.47 -12.12 3.17
C PHE A 61 10.71 -11.26 3.03
N ASP A 62 10.99 -10.78 1.81
CA ASP A 62 12.09 -9.85 1.57
C ASP A 62 11.67 -8.41 1.95
N PRO A 63 12.32 -7.77 2.94
CA PRO A 63 11.98 -6.42 3.37
C PRO A 63 12.08 -5.38 2.24
N LEU A 64 12.98 -5.57 1.26
CA LEU A 64 13.12 -4.66 0.13
C LEU A 64 11.93 -4.76 -0.82
N THR A 65 11.50 -5.98 -1.14
CA THR A 65 10.29 -6.25 -1.93
C THR A 65 9.05 -5.66 -1.26
N ILE A 66 8.90 -5.86 0.05
CA ILE A 66 7.79 -5.30 0.83
C ILE A 66 7.78 -3.77 0.74
N ARG A 67 8.93 -3.13 1.02
CA ARG A 67 9.05 -1.66 0.96
C ARG A 67 8.73 -1.11 -0.41
N ARG A 68 9.22 -1.76 -1.47
CA ARG A 68 8.96 -1.37 -2.86
C ARG A 68 7.48 -1.43 -3.22
N ASN A 69 6.71 -2.35 -2.63
CA ASN A 69 5.27 -2.37 -2.84
C ASN A 69 4.58 -1.15 -2.20
N ALA A 70 5.03 -0.71 -1.02
CA ALA A 70 4.50 0.49 -0.37
C ALA A 70 4.76 1.78 -1.17
N GLU A 71 5.87 1.86 -1.92
CA GLU A 71 6.21 3.03 -2.76
C GLU A 71 5.15 3.35 -3.83
N ARG A 72 4.32 2.36 -4.20
CA ARG A 72 3.16 2.54 -5.10
C ARG A 72 2.11 3.51 -4.54
N PHE A 73 2.10 3.70 -3.22
CA PHE A 73 1.17 4.57 -2.49
C PHE A 73 1.86 5.85 -1.98
N SER A 74 3.07 6.15 -2.48
CA SER A 74 3.83 7.33 -2.05
C SER A 74 3.17 8.64 -2.48
N ARG A 75 3.36 9.68 -1.65
CA ARG A 75 2.88 11.04 -1.92
C ARG A 75 3.48 11.63 -3.21
N GLU A 76 4.75 11.31 -3.49
CA GLU A 76 5.44 11.74 -4.71
C GLU A 76 4.71 11.23 -5.95
N ARG A 77 4.47 9.91 -6.01
CA ARG A 77 3.77 9.26 -7.12
C ARG A 77 2.35 9.79 -7.27
N PHE A 78 1.60 9.91 -6.17
CA PHE A 78 0.26 10.50 -6.20
C PHE A 78 0.28 11.91 -6.82
N ARG A 79 1.22 12.76 -6.38
CA ARG A 79 1.36 14.13 -6.90
C ARG A 79 1.67 14.14 -8.40
N GLU A 80 2.59 13.28 -8.85
CA GLU A 80 2.96 13.17 -10.26
C GLU A 80 1.79 12.70 -11.13
N GLU A 81 1.15 11.59 -10.76
CA GLU A 81 0.04 11.00 -11.52
C GLU A 81 -1.17 11.95 -11.53
N PHE A 82 -1.51 12.55 -10.39
CA PHE A 82 -2.63 13.49 -10.28
C PHE A 82 -2.38 14.78 -11.08
N SER A 83 -1.17 15.35 -10.99
CA SER A 83 -0.80 16.52 -11.79
C SER A 83 -0.82 16.21 -13.28
N SER A 84 -0.28 15.06 -13.68
CA SER A 84 -0.30 14.59 -15.07
C SER A 84 -1.74 14.42 -15.57
N PHE A 85 -2.63 13.89 -14.74
CA PHE A 85 -4.05 13.75 -15.05
C PHE A 85 -4.75 15.10 -15.24
N LEU A 86 -4.52 16.07 -14.33
CA LEU A 86 -5.10 17.41 -14.44
C LEU A 86 -4.60 18.16 -15.68
N LEU A 87 -3.31 18.08 -15.99
CA LEU A 87 -2.74 18.70 -17.18
C LEU A 87 -3.35 18.15 -18.47
N ARG A 88 -3.59 16.83 -18.53
CA ARG A 88 -4.30 16.19 -19.65
C ARG A 88 -5.73 16.69 -19.78
N LEU A 89 -6.47 16.79 -18.68
CA LEU A 89 -7.86 17.28 -18.70
C LEU A 89 -7.97 18.75 -19.12
N LEU A 90 -6.98 19.57 -18.74
CA LEU A 90 -6.98 21.01 -19.00
C LEU A 90 -6.28 21.39 -20.32
N ASN A 91 -5.81 20.42 -21.13
CA ASN A 91 -5.01 20.65 -22.34
C ASN A 91 -3.79 21.56 -22.12
N LEU A 92 -3.21 21.52 -20.91
CA LEU A 92 -2.05 22.35 -20.57
C LEU A 92 -0.73 21.62 -20.91
N PRO A 93 0.27 22.31 -21.49
CA PRO A 93 1.57 21.70 -21.73
C PRO A 93 2.27 21.34 -20.40
N LEU A 94 3.03 20.23 -20.40
CA LEU A 94 3.67 19.59 -19.24
C LEU A 94 4.68 20.44 -18.44
N GLY A 95 4.83 21.73 -18.74
CA GLY A 95 5.73 22.68 -18.07
C GLY A 95 5.06 23.82 -17.31
N ALA A 96 3.72 23.86 -17.23
CA ALA A 96 2.98 25.02 -16.69
C ALA A 96 2.77 25.03 -15.17
N LEU A 97 3.16 23.97 -14.44
CA LEU A 97 3.02 23.98 -12.97
C LEU A 97 4.19 24.73 -12.33
N PRO A 98 3.93 25.81 -11.56
CA PRO A 98 4.99 26.46 -10.80
C PRO A 98 5.54 25.46 -9.78
N ALA A 99 6.87 25.28 -9.80
CA ALA A 99 7.58 24.50 -8.79
C ALA A 99 7.15 25.03 -7.41
N GLY A 100 6.46 24.18 -6.64
CA GLY A 100 6.00 24.53 -5.31
C GLY A 100 7.15 25.08 -4.50
N ARG A 101 6.99 26.32 -3.99
CA ARG A 101 7.96 26.95 -3.10
C ARG A 101 8.20 26.01 -1.92
N LYS A 102 9.40 25.45 -1.86
CA LYS A 102 9.93 24.86 -0.62
C LYS A 102 10.13 26.02 0.34
N HIS A 103 9.20 26.19 1.27
CA HIS A 103 9.41 27.02 2.46
C HIS A 103 9.97 26.08 3.54
N CYS A 104 11.30 26.13 3.68
CA CYS A 104 12.03 25.90 4.91
C CYS A 104 12.96 27.11 5.06
#